data_AF-A0A956JGV8-F1
#
_entry.id   AF-A0A956JGV8-F1
#
_cell.length_a   1.000
_cell.length_b   1.000
_cell.length_c   1.000
_cell.angle_alpha   90.00
_cell.angle_beta   90.00
_cell.angle_gamma   90.00
#
_symmetry.space_group_name_H-M   'P 1'
#
loop_
_entity.id
_entity.type
_entity.pdbx_description
1 polymer ?
#
loop_
_entity_poly.entity_id
_entity_poly.type
_entity_poly.pdbx_seq_one_letter_code
_entity_poly.pdbx_strand_id
1 'polypeptide(L)'
;MITTKPPTPAIFRAPLRALALATLGLGLGVTPACDDPDFEDVGAEIGLRGGEGQGGTTFNTNIIVTSALPAFDTQGGNLDGVELVSVVVFDSGVPVTVDADSLRVNQGTIEGEIYGGTQIEGVDFLDSVWTFDVDGTTVTMTLADIETGFTAGLHDPNDELHILMLDPDRLVYTFQYGQSPNVVNTCAYDSIAGARAVLYGDIYVNHQNGDITDRDNTIYFGCISGAVGKSALHGYAPDNPSTQSVTVEEFELAVRAIRADYCGRGVSYTNVGNPLTYDDRYGINDHTQAGFVTEALWETGVGATCVNRIRSTGQIPFLGVNCGDRTIYSCGSEKNAKSTWLAGSGELWTKIPD
;
A
#
# COMPACT_ATOMS: atom_id res chain seq x y z
N MET A 1 -52.17 34.32 7.61
CA MET A 1 -51.82 33.12 8.39
C MET A 1 -52.13 31.91 7.53
N ILE A 2 -51.11 31.36 6.87
CA ILE A 2 -51.22 30.14 6.07
C ILE A 2 -50.41 29.09 6.82
N THR A 3 -51.11 28.14 7.45
CA THR A 3 -50.51 27.04 8.21
C THR A 3 -50.23 25.89 7.26
N THR A 4 -48.97 25.70 6.89
CA THR A 4 -48.51 24.54 6.12
C THR A 4 -48.32 23.34 7.02
N LYS A 5 -48.93 22.22 6.62
CA LYS A 5 -48.94 20.91 7.27
C LYS A 5 -47.54 20.25 7.16
N PRO A 6 -47.02 19.58 8.21
CA PRO A 6 -45.73 18.91 8.13
C PRO A 6 -45.80 17.59 7.34
N PRO A 7 -44.70 17.17 6.69
CA PRO A 7 -44.65 15.93 5.92
C PRO A 7 -44.60 14.70 6.86
N THR A 8 -45.23 13.62 6.40
CA THR A 8 -45.31 12.33 7.09
C THR A 8 -44.05 11.50 6.78
N PRO A 9 -43.44 10.82 7.77
CA PRO A 9 -42.23 10.02 7.52
C PRO A 9 -42.55 8.75 6.73
N ALA A 10 -41.74 8.46 5.72
CA ALA A 10 -41.78 7.22 4.95
C ALA A 10 -41.23 6.06 5.78
N ILE A 11 -42.06 5.05 6.02
CA ILE A 11 -41.69 3.82 6.71
C ILE A 11 -41.09 2.86 5.68
N PHE A 12 -39.77 2.66 5.75
CA PHE A 12 -39.08 1.59 5.03
C PHE A 12 -39.48 0.24 5.64
N ARG A 13 -40.15 -0.60 4.86
CA ARG A 13 -40.42 -2.01 5.20
C ARG A 13 -39.35 -2.88 4.55
N ALA A 14 -38.45 -3.42 5.36
CA ALA A 14 -37.60 -4.54 4.95
C ALA A 14 -38.46 -5.82 4.79
N PRO A 15 -38.21 -6.68 3.79
CA PRO A 15 -38.90 -7.95 3.67
C PRO A 15 -38.34 -8.96 4.68
N LEU A 16 -39.15 -9.28 5.69
CA LEU A 16 -38.97 -10.46 6.54
C LEU A 16 -39.08 -11.73 5.68
N ARG A 17 -37.97 -12.43 5.46
CA ARG A 17 -38.01 -13.83 5.02
C ARG A 17 -38.21 -14.71 6.25
N ALA A 18 -39.41 -15.28 6.36
CA ALA A 18 -39.72 -16.34 7.29
C ALA A 18 -39.01 -17.63 6.86
N LEU A 19 -38.14 -18.16 7.71
CA LEU A 19 -37.65 -19.54 7.62
C LEU A 19 -38.33 -20.34 8.73
N ALA A 20 -39.23 -21.25 8.34
CA ALA A 20 -39.88 -22.17 9.25
C ALA A 20 -39.39 -23.60 8.99
N LEU A 21 -38.92 -24.22 10.08
CA LEU A 21 -38.92 -25.64 10.46
C LEU A 21 -38.38 -26.67 9.45
N ALA A 22 -37.46 -27.53 9.91
CA ALA A 22 -37.86 -28.86 10.42
C ALA A 22 -36.69 -29.70 10.97
N THR A 23 -37.02 -30.43 12.04
CA THR A 23 -36.56 -31.78 12.44
C THR A 23 -35.10 -32.00 12.86
N LEU A 24 -34.90 -32.00 14.19
CA LEU A 24 -33.85 -32.77 14.87
C LEU A 24 -34.27 -34.25 14.90
N GLY A 25 -33.61 -35.07 14.08
CA GLY A 25 -33.65 -36.53 14.17
C GLY A 25 -32.36 -37.03 14.83
N LEU A 26 -32.49 -37.73 15.96
CA LEU A 26 -31.41 -38.49 16.58
C LEU A 26 -30.98 -39.63 15.65
N GLY A 27 -29.71 -39.64 15.26
CA GLY A 27 -29.03 -40.76 14.61
C GLY A 27 -27.69 -41.03 15.28
N LEU A 28 -27.65 -42.08 16.10
CA LEU A 28 -26.41 -42.74 16.52
C LEU A 28 -25.85 -43.51 15.31
N GLY A 29 -24.62 -43.21 14.90
CA GLY A 29 -23.99 -43.90 13.78
C GLY A 29 -22.49 -43.59 13.67
N VAL A 30 -21.69 -44.49 14.25
CA VAL A 30 -20.36 -44.97 13.82
C VAL A 30 -19.44 -43.95 13.12
N THR A 31 -18.36 -43.57 13.81
CA THR A 31 -17.22 -42.85 13.25
C THR A 31 -16.39 -43.76 12.32
N PRO A 32 -16.28 -43.51 11.00
CA PRO A 32 -15.10 -43.92 10.27
C PRO A 32 -13.97 -42.92 10.57
N ALA A 33 -12.78 -43.44 10.84
CA ALA A 33 -11.55 -42.67 10.91
C ALA A 33 -11.39 -41.85 9.62
N CYS A 34 -11.33 -40.53 9.75
CA CYS A 34 -10.79 -39.68 8.71
C CYS A 34 -9.28 -39.68 8.91
N ASP A 35 -8.59 -40.40 8.04
CA ASP A 35 -7.19 -40.11 7.72
C ASP A 35 -7.13 -38.63 7.32
N ASP A 36 -6.27 -37.87 8.00
CA ASP A 36 -5.82 -36.57 7.51
C ASP A 36 -5.30 -36.77 6.09
N PRO A 37 -5.75 -36.01 5.09
CA PRO A 37 -4.98 -35.87 3.88
C PRO A 37 -3.69 -35.14 4.29
N ASP A 38 -2.62 -35.91 4.45
CA ASP A 38 -1.25 -35.43 4.33
C ASP A 38 -1.19 -34.55 3.08
N PHE A 39 -1.17 -33.24 3.29
CA PHE A 39 -0.80 -32.28 2.27
C PHE A 39 0.71 -32.43 2.04
N GLU A 40 1.09 -33.51 1.37
CA GLU A 40 2.36 -33.61 0.69
C GLU A 40 2.39 -32.54 -0.41
N ASP A 41 2.98 -31.40 -0.06
CA ASP A 41 4.08 -30.81 -0.81
C ASP A 41 3.90 -30.84 -2.35
N VAL A 42 2.83 -30.22 -2.85
CA VAL A 42 2.87 -29.62 -4.17
C VAL A 42 3.67 -28.33 -4.07
N GLY A 43 4.99 -28.51 -4.01
CA GLY A 43 6.01 -27.51 -4.28
C GLY A 43 5.91 -27.01 -5.72
N ALA A 44 4.83 -26.29 -6.03
CA ALA A 44 4.93 -25.21 -6.97
C ALA A 44 5.81 -24.16 -6.28
N GLU A 45 7.12 -24.23 -6.54
CA GLU A 45 7.99 -23.09 -6.32
C GLU A 45 7.30 -21.88 -6.95
N ILE A 46 6.66 -21.06 -6.11
CA ILE A 46 6.36 -19.69 -6.43
C ILE A 46 7.75 -19.07 -6.52
N GLY A 47 8.34 -19.16 -7.71
CA GLY A 47 9.57 -18.49 -8.03
C GLY A 47 9.33 -17.03 -7.72
N LEU A 48 9.89 -16.56 -6.60
CA LEU A 48 10.02 -15.16 -6.29
C LEU A 48 10.75 -14.57 -7.49
N ARG A 49 9.97 -13.96 -8.39
CA ARG A 49 10.46 -13.31 -9.59
C ARG A 49 11.25 -12.09 -9.14
N GLY A 50 12.51 -12.32 -8.79
CA GLY A 50 13.53 -11.30 -8.89
C GLY A 50 13.66 -10.98 -10.37
N GLY A 51 13.03 -9.89 -10.81
CA GLY A 51 13.64 -9.10 -11.87
C GLY A 51 15.08 -8.86 -11.45
N GLU A 52 16.03 -9.16 -12.32
CA GLU A 52 17.46 -9.29 -12.02
C GLU A 52 17.99 -8.10 -11.19
N GLY A 53 18.01 -8.29 -9.86
CA GLY A 53 18.28 -7.26 -8.86
C GLY A 53 17.54 -7.56 -7.54
N GLN A 54 18.07 -8.52 -6.76
CA GLN A 54 17.82 -8.77 -5.33
C GLN A 54 16.49 -8.27 -4.71
N GLY A 55 15.58 -9.20 -4.45
CA GLY A 55 14.25 -8.97 -3.90
C GLY A 55 14.21 -8.26 -2.54
N GLY A 56 13.13 -7.49 -2.35
CA GLY A 56 12.70 -6.92 -1.06
C GLY A 56 12.92 -5.43 -0.86
N THR A 57 13.43 -4.74 -1.88
CA THR A 57 14.10 -3.44 -1.77
C THR A 57 13.58 -2.38 -2.75
N THR A 58 12.67 -2.76 -3.65
CA THR A 58 12.11 -1.94 -4.73
C THR A 58 10.79 -1.26 -4.35
N PHE A 59 10.34 -0.29 -5.16
CA PHE A 59 9.07 0.45 -5.00
C PHE A 59 7.80 -0.42 -5.10
N ASN A 60 7.95 -1.77 -5.14
CA ASN A 60 7.01 -2.80 -5.59
C ASN A 60 5.64 -2.23 -5.93
N THR A 61 5.41 -2.12 -7.23
CA THR A 61 4.14 -1.70 -7.79
C THR A 61 3.40 -2.89 -8.40
N ASN A 62 2.23 -2.62 -8.97
CA ASN A 62 1.46 -3.59 -9.72
C ASN A 62 2.27 -4.16 -10.89
N ILE A 63 2.13 -5.46 -11.11
CA ILE A 63 2.67 -6.15 -12.27
C ILE A 63 1.53 -6.86 -12.97
N ILE A 64 1.38 -6.62 -14.27
CA ILE A 64 0.50 -7.44 -15.12
C ILE A 64 1.38 -8.26 -16.05
N VAL A 65 1.27 -9.59 -15.95
CA VAL A 65 2.07 -10.56 -16.69
C VAL A 65 3.57 -10.44 -16.38
N THR A 66 4.28 -9.57 -17.08
CA THR A 66 5.71 -9.29 -16.91
C THR A 66 6.01 -7.80 -16.87
N SER A 67 5.01 -6.95 -17.05
CA SER A 67 5.18 -5.50 -17.17
C SER A 67 4.77 -4.83 -15.86
N ALA A 68 5.64 -3.95 -15.36
CA ALA A 68 5.32 -3.12 -14.21
C ALA A 68 4.35 -2.01 -14.61
N LEU A 69 3.41 -1.69 -13.72
CA LEU A 69 2.40 -0.65 -13.86
C LEU A 69 2.46 0.28 -12.64
N PRO A 70 3.52 1.11 -12.53
CA PRO A 70 3.73 2.02 -11.39
C PRO A 70 2.66 3.07 -11.27
N ALA A 71 2.55 3.86 -12.34
CA ALA A 71 1.64 4.97 -12.46
C ALA A 71 1.14 5.03 -13.90
N PHE A 72 0.04 5.75 -14.08
CA PHE A 72 -0.48 6.10 -15.39
C PHE A 72 -1.07 7.50 -15.33
N ASP A 73 -1.07 8.15 -16.47
CA ASP A 73 -1.71 9.45 -16.67
C ASP A 73 -3.20 9.23 -16.94
N THR A 74 -4.08 9.92 -16.23
CA THR A 74 -5.53 9.74 -16.35
C THR A 74 -6.12 10.44 -17.58
N GLN A 75 -5.36 11.34 -18.23
CA GLN A 75 -5.76 12.07 -19.43
C GLN A 75 -5.26 11.39 -20.72
N GLY A 76 -4.89 10.10 -20.65
CA GLY A 76 -4.43 9.31 -21.78
C GLY A 76 -2.98 9.58 -22.21
N GLY A 77 -2.18 10.25 -21.37
CA GLY A 77 -0.73 10.35 -21.59
C GLY A 77 -0.03 9.00 -21.46
N ASN A 78 1.03 8.78 -22.24
CA ASN A 78 1.96 7.69 -21.99
C ASN A 78 2.95 8.12 -20.89
N LEU A 79 2.95 7.40 -19.77
CA LEU A 79 3.84 7.60 -18.63
C LEU A 79 4.66 6.34 -18.41
N ASP A 80 5.98 6.43 -18.59
CA ASP A 80 6.91 5.30 -18.46
C ASP A 80 6.50 4.04 -19.25
N GLY A 81 5.98 4.24 -20.47
CA GLY A 81 5.55 3.14 -21.33
C GLY A 81 4.11 2.68 -21.06
N VAL A 82 3.41 3.27 -20.08
CA VAL A 82 2.03 2.92 -19.70
C VAL A 82 1.05 3.99 -20.17
N GLU A 83 0.02 3.60 -20.89
CA GLU A 83 -1.12 4.44 -21.29
C GLU A 83 -2.43 3.81 -20.81
N LEU A 84 -3.27 4.57 -20.12
CA LEU A 84 -4.63 4.13 -19.79
C LEU A 84 -5.51 4.19 -21.04
N VAL A 85 -6.05 3.04 -21.44
CA VAL A 85 -6.92 2.94 -22.63
C VAL A 85 -8.38 3.11 -22.24
N SER A 86 -8.83 2.42 -21.19
CA SER A 86 -10.22 2.53 -20.72
C SER A 86 -10.41 1.94 -19.32
N VAL A 87 -11.35 2.52 -18.58
CA VAL A 87 -11.94 1.91 -17.38
C VAL A 87 -13.42 1.64 -17.63
N VAL A 88 -13.86 0.41 -17.37
CA VAL A 88 -15.26 -0.02 -17.52
C VAL A 88 -15.78 -0.47 -16.16
N VAL A 89 -16.86 0.15 -15.70
CA VAL A 89 -17.62 -0.26 -14.50
C VAL A 89 -18.92 -0.96 -14.92
N PHE A 90 -19.66 -1.53 -13.98
CA PHE A 90 -20.92 -2.23 -14.25
C PHE A 90 -22.10 -1.59 -13.52
N ASP A 91 -22.87 -0.76 -14.22
CA ASP A 91 -24.14 -0.24 -13.69
C ASP A 91 -25.25 -1.25 -13.97
N SER A 92 -25.79 -1.84 -12.90
CA SER A 92 -26.89 -2.81 -12.99
C SER A 92 -26.56 -4.00 -13.93
N GLY A 93 -25.28 -4.39 -13.98
CA GLY A 93 -24.75 -5.46 -14.84
C GLY A 93 -24.48 -5.05 -16.29
N VAL A 94 -24.69 -3.78 -16.65
CA VAL A 94 -24.36 -3.24 -17.97
C VAL A 94 -22.98 -2.58 -17.91
N PRO A 95 -22.04 -2.94 -18.79
CA PRO A 95 -20.74 -2.28 -18.82
C PRO A 95 -20.89 -0.82 -19.28
N VAL A 96 -20.32 0.10 -18.50
CA VAL A 96 -20.30 1.54 -18.79
C VAL A 96 -18.87 2.04 -18.69
N THR A 97 -18.43 2.79 -19.70
CA THR A 97 -17.09 3.40 -19.71
C THR A 97 -17.07 4.63 -18.80
N VAL A 98 -16.05 4.71 -17.95
CA VAL A 98 -15.73 5.89 -17.14
C VAL A 98 -15.06 6.92 -18.03
N ASP A 99 -15.44 8.18 -17.88
CA ASP A 99 -14.78 9.31 -18.51
C ASP A 99 -13.36 9.44 -17.94
N ALA A 100 -12.36 9.19 -18.77
CA ALA A 100 -10.95 9.19 -18.35
C ALA A 100 -10.55 10.54 -17.75
N ASP A 101 -11.06 11.64 -18.30
CA ASP A 101 -10.72 13.00 -17.85
C ASP A 101 -11.22 13.29 -16.43
N SER A 102 -12.23 12.54 -15.96
CA SER A 102 -12.78 12.65 -14.61
C SER A 102 -12.10 11.74 -13.59
N LEU A 103 -11.36 10.73 -14.05
CA LEU A 103 -10.77 9.69 -13.22
C LEU A 103 -9.62 10.27 -12.39
N ARG A 104 -9.71 10.09 -11.08
CA ARG A 104 -8.71 10.56 -10.12
C ARG A 104 -8.72 9.72 -8.86
N VAL A 105 -7.71 9.91 -8.02
CA VAL A 105 -7.70 9.41 -6.65
C VAL A 105 -7.68 10.58 -5.70
N ASN A 106 -8.63 10.62 -4.77
CA ASN A 106 -8.75 11.64 -3.76
C ASN A 106 -8.79 10.97 -2.39
N GLN A 107 -7.81 11.30 -1.54
CA GLN A 107 -7.66 10.70 -0.20
C GLN A 107 -7.69 9.16 -0.21
N GLY A 108 -6.94 8.56 -1.14
CA GLY A 108 -6.93 7.11 -1.36
C GLY A 108 -8.20 6.50 -1.96
N THR A 109 -9.20 7.30 -2.35
CA THR A 109 -10.46 6.83 -2.97
C THR A 109 -10.47 7.12 -4.47
N ILE A 110 -10.73 6.11 -5.31
CA ILE A 110 -10.96 6.31 -6.74
C ILE A 110 -12.29 7.04 -6.95
N GLU A 111 -12.27 8.11 -7.73
CA GLU A 111 -13.44 8.88 -8.15
C GLU A 111 -13.48 8.97 -9.68
N GLY A 112 -14.68 9.07 -10.26
CA GLY A 112 -14.86 9.33 -11.68
C GLY A 112 -16.31 9.62 -12.05
N GLU A 113 -16.55 9.83 -13.33
CA GLU A 113 -17.86 10.08 -13.92
C GLU A 113 -18.13 9.05 -15.02
N ILE A 114 -19.36 8.54 -15.08
CA ILE A 114 -19.85 7.75 -16.23
C ILE A 114 -20.71 8.61 -17.15
N TYR A 115 -20.96 8.10 -18.36
CA TYR A 115 -21.80 8.79 -19.35
C TYR A 115 -23.12 9.30 -18.75
N GLY A 116 -23.38 10.60 -18.91
CA GLY A 116 -24.52 11.29 -18.31
C GLY A 116 -24.17 12.13 -17.08
N GLY A 117 -22.89 12.16 -16.66
CA GLY A 117 -22.39 12.99 -15.57
C GLY A 117 -22.69 12.42 -14.18
N THR A 118 -22.99 11.12 -14.10
CA THR A 118 -23.18 10.44 -12.82
C THR A 118 -21.80 10.20 -12.20
N GLN A 119 -21.57 10.79 -11.03
CA GLN A 119 -20.37 10.54 -10.22
C GLN A 119 -20.42 9.11 -9.67
N ILE A 120 -19.28 8.45 -9.68
CA ILE A 120 -19.03 7.14 -9.08
C ILE A 120 -17.78 7.22 -8.22
N GLU A 121 -17.75 6.50 -7.11
CA GLU A 121 -16.61 6.53 -6.18
C GLU A 121 -16.42 5.21 -5.44
N GLY A 122 -15.18 4.93 -5.05
CA GLY A 122 -14.82 3.81 -4.18
C GLY A 122 -15.42 2.48 -4.63
N VAL A 123 -16.41 1.98 -3.87
CA VAL A 123 -17.05 0.67 -4.10
C VAL A 123 -17.78 0.56 -5.43
N ASP A 124 -18.15 1.68 -6.06
CA ASP A 124 -18.78 1.67 -7.40
C ASP A 124 -17.83 1.13 -8.49
N PHE A 125 -16.52 1.10 -8.21
CA PHE A 125 -15.51 0.50 -9.08
C PHE A 125 -15.30 -1.00 -8.85
N LEU A 126 -16.02 -1.64 -7.92
CA LEU A 126 -15.90 -3.08 -7.73
C LEU A 126 -16.25 -3.84 -9.03
N ASP A 127 -15.48 -4.87 -9.34
CA ASP A 127 -15.51 -5.64 -10.59
C ASP A 127 -15.15 -4.84 -11.86
N SER A 128 -14.71 -3.58 -11.74
CA SER A 128 -14.31 -2.77 -12.89
C SER A 128 -13.15 -3.39 -13.66
N VAL A 129 -13.16 -3.23 -14.99
CA VAL A 129 -12.12 -3.71 -15.90
C VAL A 129 -11.32 -2.53 -16.41
N TRP A 130 -10.01 -2.60 -16.19
CA TRP A 130 -9.04 -1.57 -16.55
C TRP A 130 -8.17 -2.10 -17.68
N THR A 131 -8.11 -1.36 -18.77
CA THR A 131 -7.31 -1.70 -19.96
C THR A 131 -6.19 -0.68 -20.11
N PHE A 132 -4.98 -1.18 -20.29
CA PHE A 132 -3.77 -0.38 -20.50
C PHE A 132 -3.09 -0.82 -21.78
N ASP A 133 -2.38 0.11 -22.42
CA ASP A 133 -1.31 -0.20 -23.35
C ASP A 133 0.02 -0.07 -22.61
N VAL A 134 0.83 -1.13 -22.63
CA VAL A 134 2.15 -1.16 -21.98
C VAL A 134 3.19 -1.52 -23.01
N ASP A 135 3.99 -0.54 -23.42
CA ASP A 135 4.98 -0.66 -24.49
C ASP A 135 4.40 -1.26 -25.79
N GLY A 136 3.18 -0.86 -26.17
CA GLY A 136 2.46 -1.36 -27.34
C GLY A 136 1.75 -2.71 -27.14
N THR A 137 1.71 -3.22 -25.91
CA THR A 137 0.98 -4.44 -25.55
C THR A 137 -0.24 -4.11 -24.72
N THR A 138 -1.43 -4.42 -25.24
CA THR A 138 -2.67 -4.27 -24.48
C THR A 138 -2.77 -5.31 -23.36
N VAL A 139 -2.97 -4.84 -22.14
CA VAL A 139 -3.16 -5.66 -20.94
C VAL A 139 -4.42 -5.23 -20.20
N THR A 140 -5.01 -6.16 -19.45
CA THR A 140 -6.23 -5.92 -18.69
C THR A 140 -6.11 -6.42 -17.26
N MET A 141 -6.66 -5.67 -16.31
CA MET A 141 -6.88 -6.12 -14.93
C MET A 141 -8.32 -5.83 -14.49
N THR A 142 -8.74 -6.53 -13.45
CA THR A 142 -10.03 -6.38 -12.79
C THR A 142 -9.81 -5.95 -11.35
N LEU A 143 -10.61 -4.99 -10.87
CA LEU A 143 -10.66 -4.64 -9.46
C LEU A 143 -11.54 -5.65 -8.72
N ALA A 144 -10.91 -6.63 -8.06
CA ALA A 144 -11.57 -7.79 -7.50
C ALA A 144 -12.10 -7.57 -6.07
N ASP A 145 -11.50 -6.64 -5.32
CA ASP A 145 -11.92 -6.36 -3.94
C ASP A 145 -11.56 -4.93 -3.52
N ILE A 146 -12.38 -4.37 -2.63
CA ILE A 146 -12.22 -3.04 -2.05
C ILE A 146 -12.64 -3.11 -0.58
N GLU A 147 -11.71 -2.78 0.32
CA GLU A 147 -11.95 -2.78 1.75
C GLU A 147 -11.47 -1.46 2.36
N THR A 148 -11.95 -1.11 3.55
CA THR A 148 -11.33 -0.04 4.35
C THR A 148 -10.10 -0.58 5.09
N GLY A 149 -9.14 0.27 5.44
CA GLY A 149 -7.96 -0.11 6.22
C GLY A 149 -8.32 -0.82 7.52
N PHE A 150 -9.41 -0.39 8.17
CA PHE A 150 -9.97 -1.07 9.34
C PHE A 150 -10.50 -2.47 9.03
N THR A 151 -11.33 -2.62 7.98
CA THR A 151 -11.94 -3.92 7.63
C THR A 151 -10.89 -4.93 7.17
N ALA A 152 -9.85 -4.46 6.47
CA ALA A 152 -8.73 -5.27 6.02
C ALA A 152 -7.79 -5.71 7.17
N GLY A 153 -8.01 -5.23 8.41
CA GLY A 153 -7.15 -5.52 9.55
C GLY A 153 -5.77 -4.86 9.47
N LEU A 154 -5.68 -3.72 8.77
CA LEU A 154 -4.44 -2.97 8.53
C LEU A 154 -4.34 -1.71 9.41
N HIS A 155 -5.33 -1.53 10.29
CA HIS A 155 -5.35 -0.50 11.32
C HIS A 155 -5.51 -1.14 12.71
N ASP A 156 -4.46 -1.09 13.51
CA ASP A 156 -4.47 -1.40 14.94
C ASP A 156 -3.62 -0.36 15.69
N PRO A 157 -4.24 0.63 16.35
CA PRO A 157 -3.50 1.66 17.08
C PRO A 157 -2.83 1.13 18.35
N ASN A 158 -3.10 -0.13 18.74
CA ASN A 158 -2.46 -0.79 19.87
C ASN A 158 -1.43 -1.83 19.43
N ASP A 159 -1.14 -1.94 18.13
CA ASP A 159 -0.09 -2.82 17.63
C ASP A 159 1.26 -2.44 18.27
N GLU A 160 1.89 -3.40 18.95
CA GLU A 160 3.13 -3.14 19.69
C GLU A 160 4.29 -2.68 18.79
N LEU A 161 4.21 -2.94 17.48
CA LEU A 161 5.22 -2.54 16.50
C LEU A 161 4.85 -1.24 15.78
N HIS A 162 3.63 -0.71 15.98
CA HIS A 162 3.05 0.38 15.22
C HIS A 162 3.22 0.22 13.70
N ILE A 163 3.14 -1.02 13.20
CA ILE A 163 3.21 -1.30 11.76
C ILE A 163 1.84 -1.40 11.11
N LEU A 164 0.76 -1.44 11.88
CA LEU A 164 -0.61 -1.47 11.38
C LEU A 164 -1.27 -0.11 11.61
N MET A 165 -0.69 0.94 11.04
CA MET A 165 -1.12 2.34 11.25
C MET A 165 -1.76 2.93 10.00
N LEU A 166 -2.23 2.09 9.07
CA LEU A 166 -2.98 2.56 7.91
C LEU A 166 -4.20 3.36 8.39
N ASP A 167 -4.48 4.48 7.75
CA ASP A 167 -5.70 5.24 8.06
C ASP A 167 -6.93 4.32 7.98
N PRO A 168 -7.78 4.26 9.02
CA PRO A 168 -8.86 3.29 9.09
C PRO A 168 -9.90 3.46 7.97
N ASP A 169 -10.05 4.68 7.46
CA ASP A 169 -11.01 5.04 6.42
C ASP A 169 -10.40 4.99 5.01
N ARG A 170 -9.08 4.83 4.88
CA ARG A 170 -8.42 4.68 3.57
C ARG A 170 -8.83 3.37 2.93
N LEU A 171 -9.16 3.41 1.65
CA LEU A 171 -9.46 2.20 0.88
C LEU A 171 -8.19 1.44 0.49
N VAL A 172 -8.30 0.12 0.53
CA VAL A 172 -7.32 -0.83 0.01
C VAL A 172 -7.96 -1.67 -1.08
N TYR A 173 -7.18 -1.94 -2.12
CA TYR A 173 -7.65 -2.47 -3.38
C TYR A 173 -6.93 -3.78 -3.70
N THR A 174 -7.67 -4.77 -4.22
CA THR A 174 -7.09 -5.99 -4.79
C THR A 174 -7.34 -6.02 -6.28
N PHE A 175 -6.28 -5.86 -7.07
CA PHE A 175 -6.33 -5.97 -8.53
C PHE A 175 -5.85 -7.35 -8.98
N GLN A 176 -6.50 -7.89 -10.00
CA GLN A 176 -6.24 -9.21 -10.55
C GLN A 176 -6.18 -9.19 -12.07
N TYR A 177 -5.40 -10.08 -12.66
CA TYR A 177 -5.39 -10.31 -14.11
C TYR A 177 -5.48 -11.81 -14.42
N GLY A 178 -5.76 -12.12 -15.69
CA GLY A 178 -5.95 -13.49 -16.15
C GLY A 178 -7.43 -13.86 -16.25
N GLN A 179 -7.69 -15.16 -16.34
CA GLN A 179 -9.03 -15.71 -16.52
C GLN A 179 -9.15 -16.97 -15.68
N SER A 180 -10.35 -17.24 -15.15
CA SER A 180 -10.61 -18.45 -14.38
C SER A 180 -10.20 -19.72 -15.16
N PRO A 181 -9.52 -20.68 -14.52
CA PRO A 181 -9.16 -20.73 -13.10
C PRO A 181 -7.81 -20.05 -12.75
N ASN A 182 -7.12 -19.47 -13.73
CA ASN A 182 -5.76 -18.91 -13.61
C ASN A 182 -5.78 -17.39 -13.37
N VAL A 183 -6.38 -16.97 -12.26
CA VAL A 183 -6.40 -15.56 -11.85
C VAL A 183 -5.18 -15.28 -10.96
N VAL A 184 -4.51 -14.16 -11.18
CA VAL A 184 -3.28 -13.77 -10.49
C VAL A 184 -3.43 -12.35 -9.95
N ASN A 185 -3.08 -12.12 -8.70
CA ASN A 185 -3.04 -10.78 -8.13
C ASN A 185 -1.89 -9.97 -8.76
N THR A 186 -2.11 -8.69 -9.03
CA THR A 186 -1.10 -7.81 -9.63
C THR A 186 -0.03 -7.38 -8.62
N CYS A 187 -0.38 -7.31 -7.34
CA CYS A 187 0.57 -7.09 -6.24
C CYS A 187 1.17 -8.42 -5.76
N ALA A 188 2.45 -8.38 -5.39
CA ALA A 188 3.07 -9.48 -4.66
C ALA A 188 2.41 -9.66 -3.28
N TYR A 189 2.29 -10.91 -2.85
CA TYR A 189 1.70 -11.26 -1.55
C TYR A 189 2.60 -10.81 -0.40
N ASP A 190 2.02 -10.07 0.55
CA ASP A 190 2.61 -9.74 1.85
C ASP A 190 1.96 -10.63 2.93
N SER A 191 2.75 -11.14 3.88
CA SER A 191 2.26 -12.05 4.93
C SER A 191 1.27 -11.41 5.90
N ILE A 192 1.26 -10.08 5.99
CA ILE A 192 0.36 -9.31 6.86
C ILE A 192 -0.81 -8.80 6.01
N ALA A 193 -0.50 -8.15 4.88
CA ALA A 193 -1.50 -7.41 4.13
C ALA A 193 -2.09 -8.14 2.92
N GLY A 194 -1.65 -9.36 2.63
CA GLY A 194 -2.04 -10.07 1.41
C GLY A 194 -1.54 -9.37 0.15
N ALA A 195 -2.26 -9.50 -0.96
CA ALA A 195 -1.88 -8.93 -2.27
C ALA A 195 -2.64 -7.63 -2.56
N ARG A 196 -2.65 -6.70 -1.60
CA ARG A 196 -3.40 -5.44 -1.65
C ARG A 196 -2.53 -4.26 -2.08
N ALA A 197 -3.17 -3.23 -2.61
CA ALA A 197 -2.60 -1.93 -2.93
C ALA A 197 -3.34 -0.80 -2.22
N VAL A 198 -2.62 0.27 -1.95
CA VAL A 198 -3.19 1.61 -1.76
C VAL A 198 -2.95 2.42 -3.02
N LEU A 199 -3.86 3.34 -3.34
CA LEU A 199 -3.72 4.23 -4.48
C LEU A 199 -3.38 5.62 -4.00
N TYR A 200 -2.60 6.35 -4.78
CA TYR A 200 -2.29 7.75 -4.54
C TYR A 200 -2.63 8.55 -5.78
N GLY A 201 -3.27 9.70 -5.59
CA GLY A 201 -3.51 10.68 -6.64
C GLY A 201 -2.39 11.71 -6.69
N ASP A 202 -2.17 12.25 -7.89
CA ASP A 202 -1.32 13.40 -8.17
C ASP A 202 0.13 13.28 -7.70
N ILE A 203 0.66 12.05 -7.63
CA ILE A 203 2.09 11.80 -7.37
C ILE A 203 2.72 10.95 -8.47
N TYR A 204 4.02 11.15 -8.66
CA TYR A 204 4.87 10.31 -9.48
C TYR A 204 6.03 9.77 -8.66
N VAL A 205 6.27 8.47 -8.76
CA VAL A 205 7.42 7.80 -8.13
C VAL A 205 8.42 7.44 -9.22
N ASN A 206 9.61 8.00 -9.16
CA ASN A 206 10.71 7.62 -10.05
C ASN A 206 11.33 6.31 -9.57
N HIS A 207 11.14 5.23 -10.34
CA HIS A 207 11.58 3.90 -9.93
C HIS A 207 13.10 3.69 -10.02
N GLN A 208 13.82 4.58 -10.69
CA GLN A 208 15.28 4.50 -10.85
C GLN A 208 16.01 5.08 -9.63
N ASN A 209 15.53 6.19 -9.07
CA ASN A 209 16.20 6.89 -7.97
C ASN A 209 15.35 7.06 -6.68
N GLY A 210 14.06 6.74 -6.74
CA GLY A 210 13.14 6.83 -5.62
C GLY A 210 12.64 8.20 -5.26
N ASP A 211 12.82 9.19 -6.13
CA ASP A 211 12.22 10.51 -5.94
C ASP A 211 10.71 10.40 -6.08
N ILE A 212 9.98 11.11 -5.22
CA ILE A 212 8.53 11.21 -5.26
C ILE A 212 8.18 12.68 -5.41
N THR A 213 7.45 13.01 -6.47
CA THR A 213 7.08 14.40 -6.79
C THR A 213 5.61 14.51 -7.08
N ASP A 214 5.03 15.69 -6.82
CA ASP A 214 3.69 16.01 -7.31
C ASP A 214 3.63 15.92 -8.84
N ARG A 215 2.55 15.34 -9.34
CA ARG A 215 2.25 15.24 -10.77
C ARG A 215 0.74 15.11 -10.98
N ASP A 216 0.09 16.22 -11.30
CA ASP A 216 -1.34 16.28 -11.61
C ASP A 216 -1.76 15.18 -12.61
N ASN A 217 -2.98 14.68 -12.43
CA ASN A 217 -3.62 13.68 -13.30
C ASN A 217 -2.86 12.36 -13.36
N THR A 218 -2.23 11.98 -12.26
CA THR A 218 -1.49 10.72 -12.17
C THR A 218 -2.09 9.87 -11.05
N ILE A 219 -2.26 8.58 -11.31
CA ILE A 219 -2.59 7.60 -10.27
C ILE A 219 -1.40 6.67 -10.12
N TYR A 220 -0.90 6.53 -8.90
CA TYR A 220 0.16 5.58 -8.55
C TYR A 220 -0.40 4.39 -7.75
N PHE A 221 0.02 3.19 -8.13
CA PHE A 221 -0.30 1.95 -7.43
C PHE A 221 0.79 1.58 -6.41
N GLY A 222 0.50 1.80 -5.12
CA GLY A 222 1.37 1.39 -4.02
C GLY A 222 0.99 0.02 -3.47
N CYS A 223 1.57 -1.07 -4.01
CA CYS A 223 1.39 -2.38 -3.39
C CYS A 223 1.89 -2.36 -1.94
N ILE A 224 1.11 -2.92 -1.02
CA ILE A 224 1.47 -2.95 0.41
C ILE A 224 2.68 -3.86 0.66
N SER A 225 3.03 -4.74 -0.28
CA SER A 225 4.29 -5.48 -0.28
C SER A 225 5.52 -4.62 -0.65
N GLY A 226 5.35 -3.37 -1.08
CA GLY A 226 6.39 -2.42 -1.48
C GLY A 226 6.56 -1.25 -0.52
N ALA A 227 7.70 -0.56 -0.61
CA ALA A 227 8.00 0.55 0.31
C ALA A 227 6.96 1.70 0.23
N VAL A 228 6.43 1.99 -0.96
CA VAL A 228 5.43 3.05 -1.15
C VAL A 228 4.09 2.69 -0.49
N GLY A 229 3.62 1.45 -0.64
CA GLY A 229 2.41 1.00 0.06
C GLY A 229 2.63 0.83 1.56
N LYS A 230 3.80 0.34 1.98
CA LYS A 230 4.18 0.23 3.41
C LYS A 230 4.26 1.57 4.11
N SER A 231 4.58 2.64 3.39
CA SER A 231 4.60 3.99 3.96
C SER A 231 3.22 4.38 4.49
N ALA A 232 2.16 4.21 3.69
CA ALA A 232 0.79 4.41 4.16
C ALA A 232 0.41 3.42 5.27
N LEU A 233 0.84 2.15 5.17
CA LEU A 233 0.59 1.15 6.22
C LEU A 233 1.21 1.57 7.57
N HIS A 234 2.30 2.32 7.57
CA HIS A 234 2.91 2.89 8.78
C HIS A 234 2.36 4.30 9.14
N GLY A 235 1.26 4.72 8.50
CA GLY A 235 0.57 5.99 8.75
C GLY A 235 1.10 7.18 7.96
N TYR A 236 2.19 7.03 7.20
CA TYR A 236 2.77 8.10 6.39
C TYR A 236 2.17 8.06 4.97
N ALA A 237 1.05 8.75 4.77
CA ALA A 237 0.50 9.03 3.45
C ALA A 237 0.25 10.53 3.28
N PRO A 238 0.39 11.07 2.06
CA PRO A 238 0.16 12.49 1.81
C PRO A 238 -1.33 12.88 1.76
N ASP A 239 -2.21 11.88 1.72
CA ASP A 239 -3.64 12.02 1.47
C ASP A 239 -4.47 11.11 2.40
N ASN A 240 -4.15 11.08 3.69
CA ASN A 240 -4.94 10.35 4.69
C ASN A 240 -6.36 10.95 4.82
N PRO A 241 -7.44 10.15 4.72
CA PRO A 241 -8.81 10.66 4.76
C PRO A 241 -9.29 11.10 6.16
N SER A 242 -8.85 10.43 7.23
CA SER A 242 -9.37 10.63 8.59
C SER A 242 -8.30 10.96 9.63
N THR A 243 -7.04 10.67 9.32
CA THR A 243 -5.87 10.88 10.17
C THR A 243 -4.96 11.97 9.61
N GLN A 244 -3.88 12.28 10.33
CA GLN A 244 -2.91 13.27 9.89
C GLN A 244 -2.22 12.83 8.59
N SER A 245 -2.25 13.71 7.58
CA SER A 245 -1.45 13.54 6.37
C SER A 245 -0.05 14.15 6.56
N VAL A 246 0.93 13.60 5.86
CA VAL A 246 2.27 14.19 5.72
C VAL A 246 2.38 14.96 4.40
N THR A 247 3.44 15.73 4.21
CA THR A 247 3.78 16.31 2.90
C THR A 247 4.34 15.23 1.96
N VAL A 248 4.42 15.52 0.66
CA VAL A 248 5.02 14.58 -0.31
C VAL A 248 6.50 14.33 -0.01
N GLU A 249 7.23 15.34 0.47
CA GLU A 249 8.64 15.19 0.82
C GLU A 249 8.83 14.35 2.10
N GLU A 250 7.95 14.50 3.09
CA GLU A 250 7.93 13.66 4.30
C GLU A 250 7.51 12.22 3.96
N PHE A 251 6.58 12.04 3.02
CA PHE A 251 6.21 10.73 2.46
C PHE A 251 7.40 10.07 1.75
N GLU A 252 8.13 10.80 0.90
CA GLU A 252 9.36 10.33 0.28
C GLU A 252 10.39 9.88 1.34
N LEU A 253 10.57 10.68 2.40
CA LEU A 253 11.48 10.35 3.49
C LEU A 253 11.10 9.02 4.17
N ALA A 254 9.81 8.81 4.44
CA ALA A 254 9.30 7.56 5.01
C ALA A 254 9.54 6.37 4.08
N VAL A 255 9.27 6.51 2.78
CA VAL A 255 9.57 5.49 1.77
C VAL A 255 11.06 5.15 1.74
N ARG A 256 11.95 6.16 1.76
CA ARG A 256 13.40 5.97 1.80
C ARG A 256 13.86 5.28 3.08
N ALA A 257 13.30 5.65 4.22
CA ALA A 257 13.58 5.00 5.51
C ALA A 257 13.15 3.52 5.49
N ILE A 258 11.93 3.21 5.02
CA ILE A 258 11.40 1.84 4.91
C ILE A 258 12.30 0.94 4.07
N ARG A 259 12.88 1.47 2.99
CA ARG A 259 13.81 0.70 2.14
C ARG A 259 15.28 0.85 2.49
N ALA A 260 15.62 1.56 3.57
CA ALA A 260 17.00 1.87 3.94
C ALA A 260 17.80 2.53 2.80
N ASP A 261 17.20 3.44 2.04
CA ASP A 261 17.90 4.23 1.02
C ASP A 261 18.65 5.38 1.68
N TYR A 262 19.71 5.02 2.43
CA TYR A 262 20.47 5.97 3.25
C TYR A 262 20.99 7.16 2.44
N CYS A 263 21.38 6.92 1.18
CA CYS A 263 21.94 7.94 0.31
C CYS A 263 20.90 8.79 -0.41
N GLY A 264 19.62 8.40 -0.41
CA GLY A 264 18.57 9.08 -1.17
C GLY A 264 18.79 8.99 -2.68
N ARG A 265 19.21 7.82 -3.19
CA ARG A 265 19.60 7.62 -4.60
C ARG A 265 18.99 6.39 -5.24
N GLY A 266 17.98 5.80 -4.63
CA GLY A 266 17.33 4.62 -5.18
C GLY A 266 17.99 3.32 -4.73
N VAL A 267 19.14 3.37 -4.03
CA VAL A 267 19.86 2.17 -3.59
C VAL A 267 19.36 1.77 -2.21
N SER A 268 18.66 0.64 -2.16
CA SER A 268 18.13 0.13 -0.92
C SER A 268 19.11 -0.82 -0.22
N TYR A 269 19.17 -0.70 1.11
CA TYR A 269 20.02 -1.51 1.98
C TYR A 269 19.20 -2.36 2.95
N THR A 270 18.06 -2.90 2.49
CA THR A 270 17.21 -3.81 3.28
C THR A 270 17.04 -5.16 2.60
N ASN A 271 16.37 -6.10 3.26
CA ASN A 271 15.87 -7.36 2.71
C ASN A 271 14.42 -7.55 3.18
N VAL A 272 13.65 -8.42 2.50
CA VAL A 272 12.31 -8.82 2.97
C VAL A 272 12.40 -9.36 4.39
N GLY A 273 11.46 -8.97 5.25
CA GLY A 273 11.32 -9.50 6.60
C GLY A 273 12.20 -8.82 7.65
N ASN A 274 13.02 -7.83 7.27
CA ASN A 274 13.75 -7.02 8.26
C ASN A 274 12.76 -6.19 9.11
N PRO A 275 12.68 -6.42 10.43
CA PRO A 275 11.84 -5.62 11.31
C PRO A 275 12.41 -4.21 11.47
N LEU A 276 11.51 -3.24 11.66
CA LEU A 276 11.82 -1.82 11.67
C LEU A 276 10.81 -1.10 12.56
N THR A 277 11.29 -0.21 13.42
CA THR A 277 10.47 0.69 14.23
C THR A 277 10.94 2.13 14.09
N TYR A 278 10.08 3.09 14.44
CA TYR A 278 10.31 4.52 14.25
C TYR A 278 9.97 5.32 15.51
N ASP A 279 10.72 6.38 15.75
CA ASP A 279 10.23 7.62 16.36
C ASP A 279 10.15 8.64 15.23
N ASP A 280 9.07 9.41 15.16
CA ASP A 280 8.97 10.54 14.23
C ASP A 280 8.63 11.86 14.94
N ARG A 281 8.77 12.97 14.20
CA ARG A 281 8.35 14.30 14.67
C ARG A 281 6.93 14.67 14.29
N TYR A 282 6.30 13.86 13.47
CA TYR A 282 4.95 14.10 12.96
C TYR A 282 3.88 13.70 13.98
N GLY A 283 4.26 12.90 14.99
CA GLY A 283 3.37 12.36 16.01
C GLY A 283 2.60 11.13 15.55
N ILE A 284 3.10 10.41 14.55
CA ILE A 284 2.43 9.23 13.98
C ILE A 284 2.88 7.95 14.70
N ASN A 285 4.19 7.80 14.91
CA ASN A 285 4.83 6.66 15.54
C ASN A 285 5.79 7.12 16.64
N ASP A 286 5.77 6.39 17.76
CA ASP A 286 6.77 6.45 18.80
C ASP A 286 7.40 5.06 19.05
N HIS A 287 8.69 5.04 19.41
CA HIS A 287 9.39 3.81 19.70
C HIS A 287 8.82 3.18 20.97
N THR A 288 8.24 2.00 20.86
CA THR A 288 7.69 1.27 22.00
C THR A 288 8.47 -0.01 22.35
N GLN A 289 9.35 -0.49 21.47
CA GLN A 289 9.94 -1.82 21.63
C GLN A 289 11.33 -1.86 22.26
N ALA A 290 11.48 -2.69 23.30
CA ALA A 290 12.77 -3.04 23.89
C ALA A 290 13.58 -4.00 22.99
N GLY A 291 14.92 -3.93 23.03
CA GLY A 291 15.80 -4.78 22.22
C GLY A 291 16.13 -4.23 20.82
N PHE A 292 15.64 -3.03 20.50
CA PHE A 292 15.92 -2.31 19.26
C PHE A 292 16.99 -1.24 19.47
N VAL A 293 17.98 -1.22 18.59
CA VAL A 293 19.11 -0.28 18.58
C VAL A 293 18.96 0.73 17.44
N THR A 294 19.53 1.92 17.62
CA THR A 294 19.58 2.94 16.56
C THR A 294 20.11 2.35 15.26
N GLU A 295 19.29 2.46 14.22
CA GLU A 295 19.71 2.24 12.85
C GLU A 295 20.23 3.55 12.26
N ALA A 296 19.36 4.56 12.13
CA ALA A 296 19.67 5.79 11.42
C ALA A 296 18.77 6.96 11.87
N LEU A 297 19.25 8.17 11.63
CA LEU A 297 18.44 9.40 11.66
C LEU A 297 18.26 9.88 10.22
N TRP A 298 17.05 10.35 9.89
CA TRP A 298 16.64 10.69 8.52
C TRP A 298 16.13 12.13 8.47
N GLU A 299 16.41 12.84 7.38
CA GLU A 299 15.98 14.22 7.16
C GLU A 299 15.53 14.41 5.71
N THR A 300 14.41 15.11 5.53
CA THR A 300 13.81 15.41 4.24
C THR A 300 14.79 16.12 3.31
N GLY A 301 14.78 15.74 2.03
CA GLY A 301 15.69 16.27 1.01
C GLY A 301 17.15 15.83 1.15
N VAL A 302 17.51 15.10 2.22
CA VAL A 302 18.86 14.63 2.49
C VAL A 302 18.94 13.10 2.45
N GLY A 303 17.98 12.41 3.07
CA GLY A 303 18.06 10.97 3.36
C GLY A 303 18.63 10.74 4.76
N ALA A 304 19.45 9.71 4.95
CA ALA A 304 20.05 9.49 6.26
C ALA A 304 21.12 10.56 6.57
N THR A 305 21.05 11.13 7.78
CA THR A 305 22.03 12.08 8.32
C THR A 305 23.13 11.37 9.08
N CYS A 306 22.81 10.22 9.69
CA CYS A 306 23.76 9.30 10.29
C CYS A 306 23.23 7.85 10.21
N VAL A 307 24.13 6.86 10.23
CA VAL A 307 23.79 5.43 10.21
C VAL A 307 24.70 4.64 11.15
N ASN A 308 24.12 3.92 12.09
CA ASN A 308 24.81 3.05 13.05
C ASN A 308 24.84 1.60 12.65
N ARG A 309 23.83 1.09 11.93
CA ARG A 309 23.77 -0.32 11.54
C ARG A 309 23.09 -0.45 10.18
N ILE A 310 23.74 -1.17 9.26
CA ILE A 310 23.21 -1.40 7.90
C ILE A 310 22.19 -2.53 7.95
N ARG A 311 20.94 -2.24 7.59
CA ARG A 311 19.83 -3.19 7.75
C ARG A 311 20.05 -4.53 7.04
N SER A 312 20.63 -4.53 5.84
CA SER A 312 20.85 -5.76 5.06
C SER A 312 21.93 -6.68 5.63
N THR A 313 22.86 -6.16 6.43
CA THR A 313 24.02 -6.93 6.92
C THR A 313 24.13 -6.97 8.44
N GLY A 314 23.36 -6.15 9.16
CA GLY A 314 23.53 -5.91 10.60
C GLY A 314 24.87 -5.26 10.96
N GLN A 315 25.69 -4.85 9.99
CA GLN A 315 27.04 -4.35 10.25
C GLN A 315 27.01 -2.89 10.68
N ILE A 316 27.87 -2.56 11.64
CA ILE A 316 28.18 -1.16 11.98
C ILE A 316 29.12 -0.60 10.91
N PRO A 317 28.76 0.49 10.19
CA PRO A 317 29.57 1.01 9.10
C PRO A 317 30.81 1.73 9.65
N PHE A 318 31.94 1.02 9.73
CA PHE A 318 33.20 1.56 10.27
C PHE A 318 33.74 2.78 9.51
N LEU A 319 33.54 2.81 8.18
CA LEU A 319 33.96 3.92 7.31
C LEU A 319 32.79 4.82 6.88
N GLY A 320 31.60 4.62 7.47
CA GLY A 320 30.37 5.25 7.02
C GLY A 320 29.80 4.64 5.73
N VAL A 321 28.62 5.12 5.34
CA VAL A 321 28.00 4.80 4.05
C VAL A 321 28.48 5.82 3.02
N ASN A 322 29.15 5.35 1.96
CA ASN A 322 29.65 6.23 0.91
C ASN A 322 28.58 6.45 -0.16
N CYS A 323 28.06 7.67 -0.23
CA CYS A 323 27.08 8.10 -1.22
C CYS A 323 27.71 8.76 -2.45
N GLY A 324 29.04 8.76 -2.56
CA GLY A 324 29.80 9.37 -3.66
C GLY A 324 30.04 10.86 -3.47
N ASP A 325 29.00 11.65 -3.24
CA ASP A 325 29.10 13.10 -2.95
C ASP A 325 29.30 13.41 -1.46
N ARG A 326 28.83 12.52 -0.59
CA ARG A 326 28.94 12.62 0.86
C ARG A 326 29.21 11.25 1.49
N THR A 327 29.77 11.27 2.69
CA THR A 327 29.87 10.08 3.54
C THR A 327 28.95 10.27 4.73
N ILE A 328 28.07 9.29 4.97
CA ILE A 328 27.18 9.28 6.11
C ILE A 328 27.89 8.57 7.26
N TYR A 329 28.11 9.29 8.36
CA TYR A 329 28.85 8.80 9.52
C TYR A 329 27.94 8.12 10.55
N SER A 330 28.55 7.47 11.54
CA SER A 330 27.85 6.86 12.66
C SER A 330 27.08 7.89 13.48
N CYS A 331 25.87 7.53 13.94
CA CYS A 331 25.11 8.28 14.93
C CYS A 331 25.76 8.27 16.34
N GLY A 332 26.86 7.54 16.51
CA GLY A 332 27.55 7.35 17.77
C GLY A 332 26.81 6.36 18.67
N SER A 333 26.89 6.56 19.99
CA SER A 333 26.12 5.74 20.92
C SER A 333 24.62 6.00 20.80
N GLU A 334 23.80 5.05 21.26
CA GLU A 334 22.34 5.23 21.40
C GLU A 334 21.96 6.55 22.10
N LYS A 335 22.71 6.91 23.15
CA LYS A 335 22.53 8.16 23.88
C LYS A 335 22.83 9.39 23.01
N ASN A 336 23.84 9.30 22.14
CA ASN A 336 24.19 10.39 21.23
C ASN A 336 23.12 10.54 20.16
N ALA A 337 22.69 9.44 19.52
CA ALA A 337 21.61 9.44 18.54
C ALA A 337 20.34 10.06 19.12
N LYS A 338 19.92 9.62 20.31
CA LYS A 338 18.78 10.21 21.03
C LYS A 338 18.97 11.70 21.33
N SER A 339 20.16 12.12 21.75
CA SER A 339 20.44 13.53 22.04
C SER A 339 20.38 14.39 20.77
N THR A 340 20.90 13.89 19.66
CA THR A 340 20.86 14.55 18.35
C THR A 340 19.42 14.69 17.86
N TRP A 341 18.63 13.60 17.99
CA TRP A 341 17.20 13.62 17.75
C TRP A 341 16.47 14.63 18.65
N LEU A 342 16.65 14.61 19.96
CA LEU A 342 15.98 15.56 20.84
C LEU A 342 16.39 17.03 20.60
N ALA A 343 17.56 17.26 20.02
CA ALA A 343 18.04 18.60 19.66
C ALA A 343 17.43 19.16 18.36
N GLY A 344 16.57 18.39 17.66
CA GLY A 344 15.90 18.83 16.44
C GLY A 344 16.53 18.31 15.14
N SER A 345 17.59 17.50 15.20
CA SER A 345 18.21 16.93 14.00
C SER A 345 17.51 15.63 13.61
N GLY A 346 17.13 15.53 12.33
CA GLY A 346 16.34 14.43 11.78
C GLY A 346 14.84 14.54 12.10
N GLU A 347 14.01 13.99 11.21
CA GLU A 347 12.55 13.95 11.25
C GLU A 347 11.97 12.54 11.35
N LEU A 348 12.77 11.51 11.01
CA LEU A 348 12.55 10.12 11.40
C LEU A 348 13.80 9.57 12.11
N TRP A 349 13.60 8.79 13.17
CA TRP A 349 14.63 8.00 13.81
C TRP A 349 14.23 6.55 13.73
N THR A 350 14.99 5.76 12.96
CA THR A 350 14.71 4.33 12.82
C THR A 350 15.55 3.49 13.76
N LYS A 351 14.96 2.37 14.18
CA LYS A 351 15.62 1.33 14.94
C LYS A 351 15.36 -0.05 14.38
N ILE A 352 16.32 -0.94 14.61
CA ILE A 352 16.28 -2.35 14.21
C ILE A 352 16.76 -3.24 15.37
N PRO A 353 16.47 -4.55 15.37
CA PRO A 353 16.95 -5.45 16.42
C PRO A 353 18.48 -5.45 16.55
N ASP A 354 18.95 -5.61 17.79
CA ASP A 354 20.37 -5.86 18.07
C ASP A 354 20.84 -7.26 17.64
#